data_AF-A0A087SHR9-F1
#
_entry.id   AF-A0A087SHR9-F1
#
_cell.length_a   1.000
_cell.length_b   1.000
_cell.length_c   1.000
_cell.angle_alpha   90.00
_cell.angle_beta   90.00
_cell.angle_gamma   90.00
#
_symmetry.space_group_name_H-M   'P 1'
#
loop_
_entity.id
_entity.type
_entity.pdbx_description
1 polymer ?
#
loop_
_entity_poly.entity_id
_entity_poly.type
_entity_poly.pdbx_seq_one_letter_code
_entity_poly.pdbx_strand_id
1 'polypeptide(L)'
;MALQQPLLAGPGGGDVEDGSLQPLQPKSEPDSHRHGEVMIGINGLASVAYTIAAAACARAVRTSLACHGVSAGAGAANCGDQAALWREIAAFGAAQLAASQLPSLDDAAWSSAVGAATSLVYSLAALGLSLLHGERPVREKREGPCKPLGLDATERRGTSTGIPAATAEEKTLGALSALGGIAFALAFPTVLVERAIAGSLLVSFLLYMGVGVAGYAAFGNEVPDNVLAIPHIGPTWVLVVANCAVILHLLSAYQVYSQPAFAALERALLPARDPLGATKAGQALVVSETHPVVTPDHSEPAWPARLVLRSAYVVLATALAALLPCFSQILGLIGALLFWPAGVYFPITLYLQVTGRRGWQRCVLLTLTILLFFVSLAVAGAAVHGLVLEVLRK
;
A
#
# COMPACT_ATOMS: atom_id res chain seq x y z
N MET A 1 -23.49 -28.43 -33.78
CA MET A 1 -23.82 -28.10 -35.19
C MET A 1 -22.62 -27.34 -35.74
N ALA A 2 -21.50 -28.05 -35.94
CA ALA A 2 -21.09 -28.70 -37.18
C ALA A 2 -20.50 -27.70 -38.20
N LEU A 3 -19.17 -27.69 -38.20
CA LEU A 3 -18.21 -27.39 -39.28
C LEU A 3 -18.78 -27.19 -40.69
N GLN A 4 -18.35 -26.13 -41.39
CA GLN A 4 -17.88 -26.17 -42.79
C GLN A 4 -17.38 -24.81 -43.30
N GLN A 5 -16.08 -24.73 -43.60
CA GLN A 5 -15.55 -24.16 -44.86
C GLN A 5 -15.12 -25.37 -45.72
N PRO A 6 -14.95 -25.31 -47.07
CA PRO A 6 -14.46 -24.16 -47.86
C PRO A 6 -15.15 -23.95 -49.23
N LEU A 7 -14.88 -22.82 -49.90
CA LEU A 7 -15.09 -22.68 -51.34
C LEU A 7 -13.98 -21.83 -51.98
N LEU A 8 -13.45 -22.39 -53.06
CA LEU A 8 -12.25 -22.01 -53.80
C LEU A 8 -12.47 -20.86 -54.79
N ALA A 9 -11.38 -20.10 -54.97
CA ALA A 9 -10.84 -19.55 -56.23
C ALA A 9 -11.74 -18.77 -57.21
N GLY A 10 -11.36 -17.51 -57.45
CA GLY A 10 -11.56 -16.79 -58.71
C GLY A 10 -10.20 -16.30 -59.26
N PRO A 11 -9.94 -16.35 -60.58
CA PRO A 11 -8.65 -16.02 -61.15
C PRO A 11 -8.57 -14.51 -61.44
N GLY A 12 -7.48 -13.87 -61.03
CA GLY A 12 -7.17 -12.49 -61.37
C GLY A 12 -5.68 -12.29 -61.25
N GLY A 13 -4.97 -12.48 -62.36
CA GLY A 13 -3.56 -12.16 -62.49
C GLY A 13 -3.34 -10.65 -62.36
N GLY A 14 -2.33 -10.29 -61.59
CA GLY A 14 -1.85 -8.93 -61.38
C GLY A 14 -0.62 -8.97 -60.48
N ASP A 15 0.54 -9.10 -61.11
CA ASP A 15 1.87 -8.66 -60.69
C ASP A 15 2.17 -8.69 -59.18
N VAL A 16 2.75 -9.80 -58.72
CA VAL A 16 3.42 -9.91 -57.43
C VAL A 16 4.75 -9.15 -57.52
N GLU A 17 4.77 -7.90 -57.02
CA GLU A 17 6.01 -7.30 -56.57
C GLU A 17 6.57 -8.16 -55.43
N ASP A 18 7.78 -8.66 -55.64
CA ASP A 18 8.57 -9.47 -54.72
C ASP A 18 9.05 -8.57 -53.55
N GLY A 19 8.10 -8.17 -52.71
CA GLY A 19 8.34 -7.45 -51.48
C GLY A 19 8.83 -8.42 -50.43
N SER A 20 10.15 -8.64 -50.40
CA SER A 20 10.87 -9.32 -49.32
C SER A 20 10.31 -8.89 -47.96
N LEU A 21 9.52 -9.75 -47.33
CA LEU A 21 9.07 -9.62 -45.94
C LEU A 21 10.33 -9.61 -45.07
N GLN A 22 10.77 -8.41 -44.71
CA GLN A 22 11.77 -8.25 -43.67
C GLN A 22 11.20 -8.89 -42.40
N PRO A 23 11.91 -9.85 -41.78
CA PRO A 23 11.49 -10.37 -40.48
C PRO A 23 11.42 -9.18 -39.51
N LEU A 24 10.26 -9.02 -38.88
CA LEU A 24 10.07 -8.08 -37.77
C LEU A 24 11.18 -8.36 -36.75
N GLN A 25 12.18 -7.46 -36.72
CA GLN A 25 13.20 -7.47 -35.69
C GLN A 25 12.47 -7.42 -34.34
N PRO A 26 12.76 -8.33 -33.39
CA PRO A 26 12.19 -8.24 -32.06
C PRO A 26 12.60 -6.87 -31.51
N LYS A 27 11.59 -6.03 -31.30
CA LYS A 27 11.76 -4.73 -30.68
C LYS A 27 12.44 -5.00 -29.34
N SER A 28 13.64 -4.43 -29.15
CA SER A 28 14.44 -4.59 -27.93
C SER A 28 13.53 -4.55 -26.71
N GLU A 29 13.55 -5.63 -25.95
CA GLU A 29 12.77 -5.78 -24.72
C GLU A 29 13.01 -4.54 -23.84
N PRO A 30 11.96 -3.85 -23.35
CA PRO A 30 12.17 -2.76 -22.42
C PRO A 30 12.94 -3.27 -21.21
N ASP A 31 13.95 -2.49 -20.81
CA ASP A 31 14.95 -2.72 -19.76
C ASP A 31 14.31 -3.33 -18.48
N SER A 32 14.23 -4.67 -18.40
CA SER A 32 13.53 -5.42 -17.34
C SER A 32 14.03 -5.06 -15.93
N HIS A 33 15.29 -4.64 -15.83
CA HIS A 33 15.91 -4.15 -14.61
C HIS A 33 15.21 -2.93 -14.00
N ARG A 34 14.78 -1.94 -14.80
CA ARG A 34 14.19 -0.68 -14.27
C ARG A 34 12.82 -0.88 -13.63
N HIS A 35 12.05 -1.86 -14.10
CA HIS A 35 10.73 -2.14 -13.52
C HIS A 35 10.84 -2.86 -12.16
N GLY A 36 11.88 -3.68 -11.98
CA GLY A 36 12.16 -4.35 -10.70
C GLY A 36 12.48 -3.37 -9.57
N GLU A 37 13.31 -2.36 -9.84
CA GLU A 37 13.74 -1.36 -8.85
C GLU A 37 12.56 -0.54 -8.29
N VAL A 38 11.66 -0.10 -9.17
CA VAL A 38 10.47 0.67 -8.77
C VAL A 38 9.54 -0.18 -7.89
N MET A 39 9.36 -1.46 -8.25
CA MET A 39 8.51 -2.37 -7.48
C MET A 39 9.10 -2.69 -6.10
N ILE A 40 10.44 -2.82 -5.99
CA ILE A 40 11.14 -2.99 -4.72
C ILE A 40 10.95 -1.75 -3.82
N GLY A 41 11.14 -0.55 -4.38
CA GLY A 41 11.04 0.70 -3.62
C GLY A 41 9.64 0.93 -3.04
N ILE A 42 8.60 0.82 -3.88
CA ILE A 42 7.21 1.10 -3.46
C ILE A 42 6.71 0.08 -2.43
N ASN A 43 6.90 -1.21 -2.68
CA ASN A 43 6.48 -2.25 -1.75
C ASN A 43 7.32 -2.25 -0.46
N GLY A 44 8.60 -1.83 -0.55
CA GLY A 44 9.46 -1.55 0.59
C GLY A 44 8.87 -0.46 1.49
N LEU A 45 8.48 0.67 0.92
CA LEU A 45 7.83 1.76 1.67
C LEU A 45 6.50 1.32 2.29
N ALA A 46 5.68 0.53 1.58
CA ALA A 46 4.45 -0.04 2.14
C ALA A 46 4.73 -0.94 3.37
N SER A 47 5.79 -1.77 3.29
CA SER A 47 6.25 -2.61 4.40
C SER A 47 6.65 -1.80 5.64
N VAL A 48 7.31 -0.65 5.43
CA VAL A 48 7.63 0.31 6.50
C VAL A 48 6.34 0.87 7.12
N ALA A 49 5.40 1.34 6.30
CA ALA A 49 4.13 1.89 6.76
C ALA A 49 3.32 0.90 7.59
N TYR A 50 3.22 -0.36 7.14
CA TYR A 50 2.52 -1.42 7.88
C TYR A 50 3.17 -1.73 9.22
N THR A 51 4.50 -1.71 9.28
CA THR A 51 5.25 -1.91 10.53
C THR A 51 4.96 -0.80 11.55
N ILE A 52 4.96 0.46 11.10
CA ILE A 52 4.64 1.62 11.95
C ILE A 52 3.20 1.54 12.46
N ALA A 53 2.24 1.27 11.57
CA ALA A 53 0.82 1.19 11.93
C ALA A 53 0.52 0.04 12.90
N ALA A 54 1.11 -1.14 12.67
CA ALA A 54 0.94 -2.28 13.56
C ALA A 54 1.53 -2.01 14.96
N ALA A 55 2.70 -1.38 15.01
CA ALA A 55 3.33 -0.97 16.27
C ALA A 55 2.49 0.07 17.03
N ALA A 56 1.91 1.04 16.32
CA ALA A 56 1.00 2.02 16.92
C ALA A 56 -0.25 1.35 17.52
N CYS A 57 -0.83 0.37 16.82
CA CYS A 57 -1.98 -0.40 17.31
C CYS A 57 -1.60 -1.28 18.52
N ALA A 58 -0.43 -1.93 18.50
CA ALA A 58 0.06 -2.73 19.63
C ALA A 58 0.27 -1.87 20.89
N ARG A 59 0.80 -0.65 20.70
CA ARG A 59 0.90 0.34 21.77
C ARG A 59 -0.49 0.74 22.29
N ALA A 60 -1.45 1.01 21.41
CA ALA A 60 -2.83 1.36 21.80
C ALA A 60 -3.51 0.24 22.61
N VAL A 61 -3.29 -1.03 22.26
CA VAL A 61 -3.76 -2.19 23.05
C VAL A 61 -3.17 -2.17 24.45
N ARG A 62 -1.85 -2.01 24.57
CA ARG A 62 -1.19 -1.99 25.89
C ARG A 62 -1.66 -0.82 26.75
N THR A 63 -1.75 0.37 26.18
CA THR A 63 -2.24 1.56 26.89
C THR A 63 -3.68 1.34 27.36
N SER A 64 -4.54 0.77 26.51
CA SER A 64 -5.93 0.46 26.87
C SER A 64 -6.02 -0.54 28.03
N LEU A 65 -5.19 -1.58 28.05
CA LEU A 65 -5.16 -2.57 29.14
C LEU A 65 -4.61 -1.99 30.45
N ALA A 66 -3.57 -1.16 30.37
CA ALA A 66 -2.98 -0.49 31.52
C ALA A 66 -3.97 0.47 32.18
N CYS A 67 -4.70 1.25 31.38
CA CYS A 67 -5.68 2.21 31.87
C CYS A 67 -6.91 1.59 32.57
N HIS A 68 -7.13 0.29 32.39
CA HIS A 68 -8.23 -0.44 33.02
C HIS A 68 -7.76 -1.42 34.11
N GLY A 69 -6.51 -1.33 34.55
CA GLY A 69 -5.99 -2.13 35.67
C GLY A 69 -5.86 -3.63 35.38
N VAL A 70 -6.03 -4.05 34.12
CA VAL A 70 -5.92 -5.46 33.70
C VAL A 70 -4.46 -5.91 33.68
N SER A 71 -3.52 -4.99 33.48
CA SER A 71 -2.08 -5.25 33.54
C SER A 71 -1.44 -4.61 34.78
N ALA A 72 -1.63 -5.22 35.96
CA ALA A 72 -1.12 -4.75 37.25
C ALA A 72 0.41 -4.91 37.47
N GLY A 73 1.19 -5.25 36.44
CA GLY A 73 2.64 -5.47 36.53
C GLY A 73 3.48 -4.84 35.41
N ALA A 74 2.84 -4.27 34.38
CA ALA A 74 3.53 -3.42 33.42
C ALA A 74 3.29 -1.99 33.88
N GLY A 75 4.28 -1.38 34.54
CA GLY A 75 4.23 0.04 34.87
C GLY A 75 3.72 0.80 33.66
N ALA A 76 2.74 1.69 33.87
CA ALA A 76 2.13 2.47 32.81
C ALA A 76 3.27 3.11 32.01
N ALA A 77 3.62 2.50 30.87
CA ALA A 77 4.70 3.00 30.04
C ALA A 77 4.26 4.42 29.72
N ASN A 78 5.08 5.40 30.11
CA ASN A 78 4.75 6.78 29.84
C ASN A 78 4.44 6.86 28.34
N CYS A 79 3.30 7.44 27.99
CA CYS A 79 2.80 7.44 26.61
C CYS A 79 3.72 8.17 25.60
N GLY A 80 4.90 8.63 26.03
CA GLY A 80 6.00 9.16 25.22
C GLY A 80 7.30 8.35 25.26
N ASP A 81 7.34 7.14 25.84
CA ASP A 81 8.57 6.33 25.85
C ASP A 81 8.89 5.81 24.45
N GLN A 82 9.87 6.45 23.81
CA GLN A 82 10.41 6.03 22.51
C GLN A 82 10.86 4.57 22.56
N ALA A 83 11.47 4.11 23.66
CA ALA A 83 11.85 2.72 23.85
C ALA A 83 10.66 1.74 23.77
N ALA A 84 9.46 2.14 24.21
CA ALA A 84 8.27 1.31 24.14
C ALA A 84 7.76 1.16 22.70
N LEU A 85 7.86 2.21 21.86
CA LEU A 85 7.51 2.14 20.44
C LEU A 85 8.48 1.23 19.66
N TRP A 86 9.78 1.36 19.93
CA TRP A 86 10.81 0.53 19.29
C TRP A 86 10.62 -0.95 19.59
N ARG A 87 10.19 -1.29 20.81
CA ARG A 87 9.83 -2.66 21.19
C ARG A 87 8.67 -3.22 20.35
N GLU A 88 7.63 -2.43 20.09
CA GLU A 88 6.51 -2.88 19.26
C GLU A 88 6.91 -3.06 17.79
N ILE A 89 7.71 -2.13 17.27
CA ILE A 89 8.26 -2.21 15.91
C ILE A 89 9.09 -3.49 15.76
N ALA A 90 9.97 -3.76 16.72
CA ALA A 90 10.78 -4.98 16.74
C ALA A 90 9.94 -6.25 16.85
N ALA A 91 8.89 -6.25 17.69
CA ALA A 91 8.00 -7.40 17.85
C ALA A 91 7.24 -7.73 16.56
N PHE A 92 6.69 -6.72 15.88
CA PHE A 92 6.04 -6.92 14.58
C PHE A 92 7.04 -7.34 13.50
N GLY A 93 8.21 -6.71 13.45
CA GLY A 93 9.29 -7.08 12.53
C GLY A 93 9.75 -8.54 12.70
N ALA A 94 9.86 -9.02 13.94
CA ALA A 94 10.17 -10.42 14.24
C ALA A 94 9.07 -11.38 13.76
N ALA A 95 7.79 -11.03 13.95
CA ALA A 95 6.68 -11.79 13.41
C ALA A 95 6.72 -11.84 11.86
N GLN A 96 7.03 -10.72 11.22
CA GLN A 96 7.18 -10.66 9.76
C GLN A 96 8.40 -11.43 9.26
N LEU A 97 9.48 -11.47 10.03
CA LEU A 97 10.66 -12.24 9.67
C LEU A 97 10.33 -13.72 9.57
N ALA A 98 9.54 -14.24 10.51
CA ALA A 98 9.04 -15.61 10.50
C ALA A 98 8.04 -15.84 9.35
N ALA A 99 7.05 -14.96 9.20
CA ALA A 99 6.02 -15.09 8.17
C ALA A 99 6.56 -14.98 6.74
N SER A 100 7.58 -14.16 6.51
CA SER A 100 8.17 -13.94 5.17
C SER A 100 9.01 -15.11 4.67
N GLN A 101 9.28 -16.11 5.51
CA GLN A 101 9.93 -17.35 5.06
C GLN A 101 8.95 -18.32 4.38
N LEU A 102 7.65 -18.01 4.35
CA LEU A 102 6.68 -18.82 3.62
C LEU A 102 6.99 -18.80 2.10
N PRO A 103 7.00 -19.96 1.44
CA PRO A 103 7.57 -20.12 0.11
C PRO A 103 6.71 -19.51 -1.01
N SER A 104 5.38 -19.42 -0.87
CA SER A 104 4.48 -18.98 -1.95
C SER A 104 3.23 -18.22 -1.49
N LEU A 105 2.61 -17.48 -2.43
CA LEU A 105 1.34 -16.75 -2.25
C LEU A 105 0.14 -17.68 -2.05
N ASP A 106 0.18 -18.91 -2.59
CA ASP A 106 -0.90 -19.89 -2.45
C ASP A 106 -1.00 -20.38 -0.99
N ASP A 107 0.13 -20.52 -0.30
CA ASP A 107 0.19 -20.81 1.14
C ASP A 107 -0.33 -19.64 2.00
N ALA A 108 -0.47 -18.45 1.41
CA ALA A 108 -0.97 -17.22 2.02
C ALA A 108 -2.38 -16.85 1.54
N ALA A 109 -3.08 -17.69 0.77
CA ALA A 109 -4.43 -17.37 0.28
C ALA A 109 -5.45 -17.12 1.41
N TRP A 110 -5.28 -17.79 2.56
CA TRP A 110 -6.07 -17.55 3.78
C TRP A 110 -5.87 -16.13 4.32
N SER A 111 -4.73 -15.51 4.07
CA SER A 111 -4.36 -14.19 4.61
C SER A 111 -5.26 -13.10 4.05
N SER A 112 -5.67 -13.18 2.77
CA SER A 112 -6.59 -12.24 2.15
C SER A 112 -7.99 -12.28 2.77
N ALA A 113 -8.50 -13.48 3.10
CA ALA A 113 -9.80 -13.64 3.76
C ALA A 113 -9.77 -13.08 5.19
N VAL A 114 -8.68 -13.37 5.93
CA VAL A 114 -8.47 -12.81 7.27
C VAL A 114 -8.33 -11.29 7.21
N GLY A 115 -7.59 -10.75 6.25
CA GLY A 115 -7.45 -9.32 6.02
C GLY A 115 -8.80 -8.65 5.75
N ALA A 116 -9.63 -9.23 4.88
CA ALA A 116 -10.96 -8.70 4.57
C ALA A 116 -11.91 -8.74 5.79
N ALA A 117 -11.91 -9.84 6.55
CA ALA A 117 -12.75 -9.95 7.75
C ALA A 117 -12.32 -8.94 8.83
N THR A 118 -11.01 -8.83 9.08
CA THR A 118 -10.47 -7.92 10.10
C THR A 118 -10.63 -6.45 9.70
N SER A 119 -10.59 -6.12 8.40
CA SER A 119 -10.83 -4.74 7.93
C SER A 119 -12.23 -4.24 8.20
N LEU A 120 -13.23 -5.08 8.00
CA LEU A 120 -14.61 -4.75 8.35
C LEU A 120 -14.76 -4.54 9.86
N VAL A 121 -14.16 -5.40 10.68
CA VAL A 121 -14.24 -5.30 12.15
C VAL A 121 -13.67 -3.97 12.64
N TYR A 122 -12.43 -3.63 12.29
CA TYR A 122 -11.83 -2.41 12.82
C TYR A 122 -12.46 -1.14 12.20
N SER A 123 -12.88 -1.17 10.93
CA SER A 123 -13.46 0.00 10.26
C SER A 123 -14.85 0.32 10.83
N LEU A 124 -15.68 -0.70 11.05
CA LEU A 124 -16.99 -0.54 11.67
C LEU A 124 -16.87 -0.12 13.14
N ALA A 125 -15.89 -0.67 13.88
CA ALA A 125 -15.61 -0.24 15.25
C ALA A 125 -15.17 1.23 15.30
N ALA A 126 -14.23 1.65 14.44
CA ALA A 126 -13.77 3.04 14.37
C ALA A 126 -14.91 4.00 14.01
N LEU A 127 -15.72 3.64 13.02
CA LEU A 127 -16.89 4.43 12.61
C LEU A 127 -17.92 4.53 13.75
N GLY A 128 -18.30 3.39 14.33
CA GLY A 128 -19.29 3.34 15.41
C GLY A 128 -18.84 4.12 16.65
N LEU A 129 -17.58 3.97 17.06
CA LEU A 129 -17.02 4.74 18.18
C LEU A 129 -17.00 6.24 17.88
N SER A 130 -16.63 6.65 16.66
CA SER A 130 -16.61 8.06 16.26
C SER A 130 -18.01 8.69 16.29
N LEU A 131 -19.01 7.99 15.74
CA LEU A 131 -20.41 8.44 15.75
C LEU A 131 -20.96 8.56 17.18
N LEU A 132 -20.72 7.56 18.03
CA LEU A 132 -21.20 7.56 19.42
C LEU A 132 -20.50 8.59 20.31
N HIS A 133 -19.24 8.93 20.04
CA HIS A 133 -18.50 9.93 20.80
C HIS A 133 -18.85 11.37 20.42
N GLY A 134 -19.20 11.63 19.15
CA GLY A 134 -19.63 12.96 18.69
C GLY A 134 -20.85 13.52 19.45
N GLU A 135 -21.62 12.65 20.11
CA GLU A 135 -22.81 13.00 20.88
C GLU A 135 -22.56 13.27 22.38
N ARG A 136 -21.36 12.97 22.91
CA ARG A 136 -21.09 13.05 24.36
C ARG A 136 -20.18 14.24 24.68
N PRO A 137 -20.65 15.26 25.44
CA PRO A 137 -19.76 16.28 25.98
C PRO A 137 -18.84 15.63 27.02
N VAL A 138 -17.57 15.47 26.69
CA VAL A 138 -16.60 14.89 27.62
C VAL A 138 -16.21 15.96 28.63
N ARG A 139 -16.82 15.83 29.81
CA ARG A 139 -16.76 16.79 30.91
C ARG A 139 -15.61 16.54 31.89
N GLU A 140 -14.80 15.50 31.68
CA GLU A 140 -13.84 15.06 32.70
C GLU A 140 -12.39 15.45 32.35
N LYS A 141 -11.85 16.40 33.13
CA LYS A 141 -10.41 16.70 33.20
C LYS A 141 -9.75 15.54 33.95
N ARG A 142 -9.23 14.55 33.23
CA ARG A 142 -8.48 13.42 33.83
C ARG A 142 -6.98 13.68 33.75
N GLU A 143 -6.33 13.64 34.91
CA GLU A 143 -4.88 13.66 35.05
C GLU A 143 -4.34 12.23 35.23
N GLY A 144 -3.19 11.93 34.63
CA GLY A 144 -2.53 10.62 34.72
C GLY A 144 -2.04 10.06 33.37
N PRO A 145 -1.42 8.86 33.35
CA PRO A 145 -0.90 8.21 32.13
C PRO A 145 -1.97 7.88 31.09
N CYS A 146 -3.25 7.97 31.48
CA CYS A 146 -4.43 7.79 30.67
C CYS A 146 -5.08 9.11 30.23
N LYS A 147 -4.36 10.24 30.36
CA LYS A 147 -4.77 11.48 29.69
C LYS A 147 -4.88 11.17 28.19
N PRO A 148 -6.03 11.44 27.55
CA PRO A 148 -6.12 11.27 26.11
C PRO A 148 -5.05 12.15 25.45
N LEU A 149 -4.15 11.54 24.67
CA LEU A 149 -3.03 12.22 24.02
C LEU A 149 -3.60 13.38 23.18
N GLY A 150 -3.13 14.62 23.40
CA GLY A 150 -3.50 15.80 22.60
C GLY A 150 -4.90 16.39 22.83
N LEU A 151 -5.76 15.77 23.63
CA LEU A 151 -7.17 16.20 23.72
C LEU A 151 -7.43 17.10 24.93
N ASP A 152 -7.15 18.40 24.79
CA ASP A 152 -7.60 19.39 25.77
C ASP A 152 -9.13 19.63 25.66
N ALA A 153 -9.77 19.90 26.80
CA ALA A 153 -11.22 19.77 26.99
C ALA A 153 -12.11 20.82 26.28
N THR A 154 -11.52 21.68 25.45
CA THR A 154 -12.19 22.85 24.86
C THR A 154 -12.21 22.73 23.33
N GLU A 155 -13.41 22.55 22.78
CA GLU A 155 -13.77 22.52 21.35
C GLU A 155 -13.36 21.28 20.53
N ARG A 156 -14.00 20.14 20.86
CA ARG A 156 -13.91 18.86 20.12
C ARG A 156 -14.82 18.78 18.89
N ARG A 157 -14.87 19.80 18.05
CA ARG A 157 -15.62 19.71 16.79
C ARG A 157 -14.74 20.12 15.62
N GLY A 158 -14.84 19.37 14.53
CA GLY A 158 -14.19 19.71 13.28
C GLY A 158 -14.57 21.12 12.84
N THR A 159 -13.57 21.95 12.58
CA THR A 159 -13.77 23.28 12.00
C THR A 159 -13.78 23.17 10.48
N SER A 160 -14.50 24.07 9.80
CA SER A 160 -14.48 24.15 8.33
C SER A 160 -13.12 24.59 7.79
N THR A 161 -12.28 25.20 8.63
CA THR A 161 -10.95 25.69 8.26
C THR A 161 -9.85 24.65 8.40
N GLY A 162 -10.12 23.49 9.00
CA GLY A 162 -9.12 22.44 9.20
C GLY A 162 -8.12 22.74 10.33
N ILE A 163 -7.05 21.94 10.34
CA ILE A 163 -5.91 22.10 11.24
C ILE A 163 -5.27 23.48 10.99
N PRO A 164 -5.08 24.32 12.03
CA PRO A 164 -4.37 25.59 11.89
C PRO A 164 -2.89 25.35 11.59
N ALA A 165 -2.30 26.21 10.76
CA ALA A 165 -0.86 26.19 10.47
C ALA A 165 -0.29 27.60 10.70
N ALA A 166 1.01 27.69 11.03
CA ALA A 166 1.63 28.98 11.31
C ALA A 166 1.77 29.82 10.03
N THR A 167 1.91 29.17 8.88
CA THR A 167 1.98 29.82 7.56
C THR A 167 1.01 29.19 6.56
N ALA A 168 0.69 29.95 5.50
CA ALA A 168 -0.11 29.43 4.39
C ALA A 168 0.60 28.26 3.67
N GLU A 169 1.94 28.30 3.61
CA GLU A 169 2.77 27.27 2.98
C GLU A 169 2.70 25.95 3.74
N GLU A 170 2.81 25.99 5.08
CA GLU A 170 2.64 24.79 5.90
C GLU A 170 1.25 24.18 5.73
N LYS A 171 0.22 25.03 5.61
CA LYS A 171 -1.15 24.57 5.39
C LYS A 171 -1.32 23.88 4.04
N THR A 172 -0.78 24.46 2.97
CA THR A 172 -0.89 23.87 1.62
C THR A 172 -0.09 22.59 1.51
N LEU A 173 1.12 22.53 2.08
CA LEU A 173 1.93 21.31 2.11
C LEU A 173 1.27 20.21 2.95
N GLY A 174 0.68 20.55 4.09
CA GLY A 174 -0.12 19.59 4.88
C GLY A 174 -1.29 19.01 4.09
N ALA A 175 -2.05 19.87 3.40
CA ALA A 175 -3.16 19.44 2.56
C ALA A 175 -2.71 18.56 1.38
N LEU A 176 -1.61 18.93 0.72
CA LEU A 176 -1.02 18.13 -0.36
C LEU A 176 -0.57 16.76 0.13
N SER A 177 0.12 16.68 1.27
CA SER A 177 0.54 15.40 1.87
C SER A 177 -0.67 14.50 2.17
N ALA A 178 -1.75 15.07 2.70
CA ALA A 178 -3.00 14.35 2.96
C ALA A 178 -3.65 13.80 1.67
N LEU A 179 -3.59 14.52 0.54
CA LEU A 179 -4.04 14.00 -0.76
C LEU A 179 -3.28 12.74 -1.18
N GLY A 180 -1.99 12.65 -0.86
CA GLY A 180 -1.20 11.44 -1.08
C GLY A 180 -1.72 10.25 -0.24
N GLY A 181 -2.05 10.48 1.03
CA GLY A 181 -2.64 9.45 1.88
C GLY A 181 -4.00 8.96 1.37
N ILE A 182 -4.84 9.88 0.87
CA ILE A 182 -6.11 9.55 0.22
C ILE A 182 -5.87 8.75 -1.08
N ALA A 183 -4.91 9.18 -1.90
CA ALA A 183 -4.54 8.48 -3.12
C ALA A 183 -4.06 7.06 -2.83
N PHE A 184 -3.26 6.86 -1.78
CA PHE A 184 -2.85 5.52 -1.32
C PHE A 184 -4.05 4.66 -0.90
N ALA A 185 -4.98 5.21 -0.12
CA ALA A 185 -6.16 4.47 0.34
C ALA A 185 -7.05 4.00 -0.82
N LEU A 186 -7.10 4.77 -1.91
CA LEU A 186 -7.91 4.49 -3.11
C LEU A 186 -7.09 3.94 -4.28
N ALA A 187 -5.82 3.58 -4.10
CA ALA A 187 -4.90 3.15 -5.17
C ALA A 187 -5.22 1.77 -5.77
N PHE A 188 -6.35 1.16 -5.43
CA PHE A 188 -6.80 -0.16 -5.91
C PHE A 188 -8.13 0.08 -6.61
N PRO A 189 -8.38 -0.30 -7.89
CA PRO A 189 -7.79 -1.34 -8.75
C PRO A 189 -7.41 -0.87 -10.18
N THR A 190 -6.37 -1.43 -10.80
CA THR A 190 -5.93 -0.95 -12.13
C THR A 190 -6.55 -1.61 -13.35
N VAL A 191 -7.12 -2.81 -13.30
CA VAL A 191 -7.68 -3.38 -14.53
C VAL A 191 -8.71 -4.46 -14.22
N LEU A 192 -9.88 -4.36 -14.88
CA LEU A 192 -11.07 -5.22 -14.80
C LEU A 192 -12.13 -4.77 -13.78
N VAL A 193 -13.25 -4.25 -14.29
CA VAL A 193 -14.43 -3.91 -13.48
C VAL A 193 -15.43 -5.06 -13.59
N GLU A 194 -15.24 -6.07 -12.77
CA GLU A 194 -16.33 -6.98 -12.43
C GLU A 194 -17.23 -6.33 -11.37
N ARG A 195 -18.51 -6.72 -11.31
CA ARG A 195 -19.47 -6.17 -10.33
C ARG A 195 -18.98 -6.28 -8.88
N ALA A 196 -18.19 -7.32 -8.58
CA ALA A 196 -17.57 -7.53 -7.28
C ALA A 196 -16.55 -6.43 -6.91
N ILE A 197 -15.69 -6.04 -7.86
CA ILE A 197 -14.66 -5.01 -7.67
C ILE A 197 -15.32 -3.64 -7.48
N ALA A 198 -16.31 -3.30 -8.31
CA ALA A 198 -17.06 -2.06 -8.12
C ALA A 198 -17.74 -2.00 -6.73
N GLY A 199 -18.32 -3.13 -6.29
CA GLY A 199 -18.91 -3.25 -4.95
C GLY A 199 -17.88 -3.05 -3.83
N SER A 200 -16.72 -3.71 -3.90
CA SER A 200 -15.68 -3.54 -2.88
C SER A 200 -15.14 -2.12 -2.82
N LEU A 201 -14.96 -1.45 -3.97
CA LEU A 201 -14.51 -0.06 -4.00
C LEU A 201 -15.53 0.89 -3.38
N LEU A 202 -16.82 0.68 -3.68
CA LEU A 202 -17.87 1.48 -3.06
C LEU A 202 -17.88 1.30 -1.54
N VAL A 203 -17.80 0.06 -1.06
CA VAL A 203 -17.75 -0.23 0.39
C VAL A 203 -16.51 0.41 1.03
N SER A 204 -15.32 0.25 0.44
CA SER A 204 -14.08 0.86 0.95
C SER A 204 -14.18 2.39 0.96
N PHE A 205 -14.68 3.00 -0.12
CA PHE A 205 -14.89 4.45 -0.19
C PHE A 205 -15.83 4.94 0.92
N LEU A 206 -16.96 4.27 1.12
CA LEU A 206 -17.94 4.63 2.16
C LEU A 206 -17.35 4.46 3.56
N LEU A 207 -16.55 3.42 3.82
CA LEU A 207 -15.89 3.21 5.10
C LEU A 207 -14.80 4.25 5.36
N TYR A 208 -13.91 4.52 4.39
CA TYR A 208 -12.87 5.54 4.53
C TYR A 208 -13.45 6.93 4.72
N MET A 209 -14.44 7.30 3.89
CA MET A 209 -15.12 8.59 4.01
C MET A 209 -15.90 8.67 5.32
N GLY A 210 -16.60 7.60 5.71
CA GLY A 210 -17.35 7.54 6.96
C GLY A 210 -16.45 7.71 8.18
N VAL A 211 -15.38 6.93 8.29
CA VAL A 211 -14.43 7.02 9.41
C VAL A 211 -13.73 8.39 9.43
N GLY A 212 -13.29 8.89 8.26
CA GLY A 212 -12.63 10.19 8.18
C GLY A 212 -13.54 11.36 8.58
N VAL A 213 -14.77 11.41 8.05
CA VAL A 213 -15.74 12.46 8.35
C VAL A 213 -16.25 12.35 9.79
N ALA A 214 -16.66 11.15 10.24
CA ALA A 214 -17.17 10.97 11.60
C ALA A 214 -16.07 11.21 12.64
N GLY A 215 -14.86 10.72 12.39
CA GLY A 215 -13.70 10.93 13.26
C GLY A 215 -13.34 12.42 13.38
N TYR A 216 -13.20 13.11 12.25
CA TYR A 216 -12.91 14.56 12.27
C TYR A 216 -14.05 15.38 12.88
N ALA A 217 -15.31 15.02 12.62
CA ALA A 217 -16.46 15.67 13.24
C ALA A 217 -16.47 15.51 14.78
N ALA A 218 -16.08 14.33 15.28
CA ALA A 218 -16.10 13.99 16.71
C ALA A 218 -14.87 14.49 17.49
N PHE A 219 -13.70 14.53 16.86
CA PHE A 219 -12.43 14.82 17.55
C PHE A 219 -11.75 16.12 17.08
N GLY A 220 -12.17 16.68 15.96
CA GLY A 220 -11.65 17.94 15.42
C GLY A 220 -10.18 17.86 15.03
N ASN A 221 -9.45 18.95 15.25
CA ASN A 221 -8.05 19.10 14.84
C ASN A 221 -7.07 18.21 15.60
N GLU A 222 -7.49 17.66 16.75
CA GLU A 222 -6.68 16.77 17.59
C GLU A 222 -6.91 15.29 17.24
N VAL A 223 -7.59 14.99 16.13
CA VAL A 223 -7.76 13.60 15.69
C VAL A 223 -6.39 12.99 15.35
N PRO A 224 -5.99 11.88 15.99
CA PRO A 224 -4.74 11.22 15.67
C PRO A 224 -4.86 10.43 14.36
N ASP A 225 -3.71 10.15 13.72
CA ASP A 225 -3.60 9.29 12.52
C ASP A 225 -4.32 7.94 12.68
N ASN A 226 -4.31 7.37 13.89
CA ASN A 226 -5.09 6.20 14.27
C ASN A 226 -6.17 6.58 15.29
N VAL A 227 -7.42 6.74 14.83
CA VAL A 227 -8.58 7.06 15.68
C VAL A 227 -8.78 6.04 16.82
N LEU A 228 -8.43 4.77 16.60
CA LEU A 228 -8.54 3.71 17.62
C LEU A 228 -7.43 3.78 18.68
N ALA A 229 -6.45 4.68 18.53
CA ALA A 229 -5.43 4.93 19.54
C ALA A 229 -5.89 5.91 20.64
N ILE A 230 -7.04 6.57 20.46
CA ILE A 230 -7.57 7.49 21.47
C ILE A 230 -8.04 6.68 22.69
N PRO A 231 -7.45 6.89 23.88
CA PRO A 231 -7.88 6.22 25.09
C PRO A 231 -9.33 6.57 25.45
N HIS A 232 -10.07 5.59 25.96
CA HIS A 232 -11.42 5.79 26.53
C HIS A 232 -12.51 6.29 25.57
N ILE A 233 -12.34 6.19 24.25
CA ILE A 233 -13.43 6.48 23.28
C ILE A 233 -14.59 5.47 23.33
N GLY A 234 -14.43 4.36 24.05
CA GLY A 234 -15.45 3.34 24.17
C GLY A 234 -15.06 2.23 25.14
N PRO A 235 -15.82 1.12 25.15
CA PRO A 235 -15.48 -0.03 25.96
C PRO A 235 -14.09 -0.57 25.60
N THR A 236 -13.27 -0.86 26.60
CA THR A 236 -11.86 -1.30 26.43
C THR A 236 -11.74 -2.52 25.52
N TRP A 237 -12.66 -3.47 25.65
CA TRP A 237 -12.64 -4.69 24.84
C TRP A 237 -12.83 -4.39 23.34
N VAL A 238 -13.64 -3.38 22.98
CA VAL A 238 -13.84 -2.97 21.58
C VAL A 238 -12.53 -2.40 21.04
N LEU A 239 -11.86 -1.55 21.82
CA LEU A 239 -10.58 -0.95 21.44
C LEU A 239 -9.48 -2.00 21.27
N VAL A 240 -9.42 -2.97 22.19
CA VAL A 240 -8.46 -4.07 22.10
C VAL A 240 -8.74 -4.94 20.87
N VAL A 241 -9.99 -5.37 20.67
CA VAL A 241 -10.37 -6.20 19.51
C VAL A 241 -10.12 -5.46 18.20
N ALA A 242 -10.49 -4.19 18.10
CA ALA A 242 -10.30 -3.40 16.88
C ALA A 242 -8.81 -3.20 16.55
N ASN A 243 -7.98 -2.82 17.52
CA ASN A 243 -6.54 -2.67 17.29
C ASN A 243 -5.85 -4.02 17.00
N CYS A 244 -6.27 -5.12 17.65
CA CYS A 244 -5.79 -6.47 17.30
C CYS A 244 -6.21 -6.87 15.88
N ALA A 245 -7.42 -6.52 15.45
CA ALA A 245 -7.86 -6.73 14.07
C ALA A 245 -7.01 -5.93 13.07
N VAL A 246 -6.63 -4.67 13.37
CA VAL A 246 -5.68 -3.92 12.54
C VAL A 246 -4.32 -4.62 12.48
N ILE A 247 -3.76 -5.07 13.61
CA ILE A 247 -2.46 -5.78 13.62
C ILE A 247 -2.52 -7.04 12.74
N LEU A 248 -3.60 -7.83 12.86
CA LEU A 248 -3.78 -9.04 12.07
C LEU A 248 -3.98 -8.74 10.58
N HIS A 249 -4.73 -7.69 10.25
CA HIS A 249 -4.86 -7.19 8.88
C HIS A 249 -3.49 -6.83 8.29
N LEU A 250 -2.70 -6.04 9.02
CA LEU A 250 -1.38 -5.59 8.57
C LEU A 250 -0.38 -6.76 8.48
N LEU A 251 -0.51 -7.78 9.33
CA LEU A 251 0.26 -9.02 9.21
C LEU A 251 0.01 -9.70 7.86
N SER A 252 -1.26 -9.82 7.47
CA SER A 252 -1.66 -10.40 6.18
C SER A 252 -1.28 -9.52 4.98
N ALA A 253 -1.55 -8.21 5.05
CA ALA A 253 -1.27 -7.27 3.96
C ALA A 253 0.23 -7.21 3.66
N TYR A 254 1.08 -7.16 4.68
CA TYR A 254 2.54 -7.18 4.49
C TYR A 254 2.98 -8.35 3.61
N GLN A 255 2.46 -9.55 3.86
CA GLN A 255 2.81 -10.73 3.07
C GLN A 255 2.37 -10.60 1.61
N VAL A 256 1.18 -10.06 1.34
CA VAL A 256 0.73 -9.85 -0.05
C VAL A 256 1.61 -8.82 -0.78
N TYR A 257 2.03 -7.75 -0.12
CA TYR A 257 2.84 -6.68 -0.73
C TYR A 257 4.33 -6.98 -0.85
N SER A 258 4.91 -7.69 0.11
CA SER A 258 6.35 -7.96 0.10
C SER A 258 6.73 -9.08 -0.87
N GLN A 259 5.82 -9.98 -1.24
CA GLN A 259 6.12 -11.10 -2.14
C GLN A 259 6.57 -10.66 -3.54
N PRO A 260 5.90 -9.70 -4.22
CA PRO A 260 6.44 -9.12 -5.46
C PRO A 260 7.81 -8.45 -5.29
N ALA A 261 8.06 -7.81 -4.14
CA ALA A 261 9.36 -7.20 -3.84
C ALA A 261 10.45 -8.25 -3.65
N PHE A 262 10.17 -9.34 -2.92
CA PHE A 262 11.07 -10.48 -2.78
C PHE A 262 11.37 -11.10 -4.14
N ALA A 263 10.36 -11.33 -4.96
CA ALA A 263 10.55 -11.92 -6.28
C ALA A 263 11.37 -11.01 -7.21
N ALA A 264 11.21 -9.68 -7.12
CA ALA A 264 12.04 -8.74 -7.87
C ALA A 264 13.49 -8.72 -7.36
N LEU A 265 13.68 -8.74 -6.04
CA LEU A 265 15.00 -8.71 -5.40
C LEU A 265 15.78 -10.01 -5.62
N GLU A 266 15.11 -11.16 -5.50
CA GLU A 266 15.67 -12.48 -5.78
C GLU A 266 16.14 -12.57 -7.24
N ARG A 267 15.34 -12.11 -8.21
CA ARG A 267 15.75 -12.06 -9.63
C ARG A 267 16.91 -11.09 -9.89
N ALA A 268 16.97 -9.98 -9.17
CA ALA A 268 18.00 -8.96 -9.38
C ALA A 268 19.36 -9.36 -8.80
N LEU A 269 19.38 -10.08 -7.67
CA LEU A 269 20.60 -10.32 -6.89
C LEU A 269 21.06 -11.78 -6.89
N LEU A 270 20.19 -12.72 -7.25
CA LEU A 270 20.53 -14.14 -7.29
C LEU A 270 20.74 -14.57 -8.75
N PRO A 271 21.92 -15.10 -9.11
CA PRO A 271 22.16 -15.58 -10.46
C PRO A 271 21.21 -16.74 -10.76
N ALA A 272 20.54 -16.69 -11.92
CA ALA A 272 19.82 -17.84 -12.46
C ALA A 272 20.79 -19.01 -12.52
N ARG A 273 20.51 -20.08 -11.77
CA ARG A 273 21.29 -21.32 -11.89
C ARG A 273 20.82 -22.02 -13.15
N ASP A 274 21.55 -21.87 -14.25
CA ASP A 274 21.42 -22.77 -15.41
C ASP A 274 21.38 -24.22 -14.88
N PRO A 275 20.25 -24.96 -14.97
CA PRO A 275 20.16 -26.28 -14.36
C PRO A 275 21.05 -27.31 -15.07
N LEU A 276 21.54 -27.00 -16.27
CA LEU A 276 22.58 -27.73 -16.95
C LEU A 276 23.48 -26.71 -17.65
N GLY A 277 24.80 -26.91 -17.59
CA GLY A 277 25.78 -26.12 -18.34
C GLY A 277 25.62 -26.27 -19.86
N ALA A 278 24.55 -25.71 -20.42
CA ALA A 278 24.36 -25.54 -21.84
C ALA A 278 25.08 -24.25 -22.25
N THR A 279 26.33 -24.44 -22.62
CA THR A 279 27.14 -23.51 -23.41
C THR A 279 26.29 -22.63 -24.33
N LYS A 280 26.60 -21.33 -24.35
CA LYS A 280 26.26 -20.38 -25.41
C LYS A 280 26.35 -21.04 -26.80
N ALA A 281 25.24 -21.53 -27.34
CA ALA A 281 25.10 -21.94 -28.72
C ALA A 281 23.61 -21.93 -29.07
N GLY A 282 23.27 -21.16 -30.12
CA GLY A 282 21.93 -20.70 -30.43
C GLY A 282 20.82 -21.73 -30.36
N GLN A 283 19.72 -21.35 -29.71
CA GLN A 283 18.41 -21.85 -30.06
C GLN A 283 17.49 -20.66 -30.31
N ALA A 284 17.18 -20.48 -31.59
CA ALA A 284 16.09 -19.65 -32.06
C ALA A 284 14.80 -20.13 -31.37
N LEU A 285 14.19 -19.25 -30.58
CA LEU A 285 12.90 -19.48 -29.97
C LEU A 285 11.84 -19.51 -31.09
N VAL A 286 11.51 -20.71 -31.57
CA VAL A 286 10.32 -20.94 -32.37
C VAL A 286 9.12 -20.82 -31.42
N VAL A 287 8.47 -19.66 -31.44
CA VAL A 287 7.18 -19.45 -30.78
C VAL A 287 6.13 -20.21 -31.60
N SER A 288 5.77 -21.41 -31.15
CA SER A 288 4.66 -22.19 -31.70
C SER A 288 3.35 -21.68 -31.08
N GLU A 289 2.38 -21.32 -31.93
CA GLU A 289 1.14 -20.60 -31.59
C GLU A 289 0.07 -21.38 -30.80
N THR A 290 0.39 -22.53 -30.22
CA THR A 290 -0.62 -23.35 -29.53
C THR A 290 -0.13 -23.77 -28.16
N HIS A 291 -0.69 -23.08 -27.15
CA HIS A 291 -0.48 -23.23 -25.70
C HIS A 291 0.91 -22.78 -25.20
N PRO A 292 1.00 -21.72 -24.38
CA PRO A 292 2.22 -21.44 -23.64
C PRO A 292 2.37 -22.53 -22.57
N VAL A 293 3.11 -23.58 -22.89
CA VAL A 293 3.68 -24.46 -21.86
C VAL A 293 4.75 -23.61 -21.17
N VAL A 294 4.36 -22.97 -20.07
CA VAL A 294 5.31 -22.43 -19.10
C VAL A 294 6.06 -23.64 -18.55
N THR A 295 7.23 -23.95 -19.10
CA THR A 295 8.17 -24.82 -18.41
C THR A 295 8.54 -24.11 -17.11
N PRO A 296 8.33 -24.71 -15.92
CA PRO A 296 8.78 -24.09 -14.69
C PRO A 296 10.31 -24.02 -14.76
N ASP A 297 10.84 -22.81 -14.79
CA ASP A 297 12.26 -22.56 -14.64
C ASP A 297 12.64 -22.93 -13.20
N HIS A 298 13.00 -24.20 -12.99
CA HIS A 298 13.37 -24.76 -11.69
C HIS A 298 14.79 -24.37 -11.25
N SER A 299 15.32 -23.22 -11.70
CA SER A 299 16.50 -22.62 -11.08
C SER A 299 16.12 -21.85 -9.82
N GLU A 300 15.48 -22.52 -8.86
CA GLU A 300 15.18 -21.92 -7.56
C GLU A 300 16.51 -21.50 -6.90
N PRO A 301 16.65 -20.23 -6.48
CA PRO A 301 17.85 -19.79 -5.79
C PRO A 301 18.06 -20.65 -4.54
N ALA A 302 19.32 -20.89 -4.18
CA ALA A 302 19.63 -21.71 -3.01
C ALA A 302 18.88 -21.18 -1.77
N TRP A 303 18.18 -22.08 -1.06
CA TRP A 303 17.37 -21.74 0.12
C TRP A 303 18.06 -20.81 1.15
N PRO A 304 19.40 -20.87 1.38
CA PRO A 304 20.06 -19.95 2.32
C PRO A 304 20.12 -18.52 1.78
N ALA A 305 20.27 -18.35 0.46
CA ALA A 305 20.33 -17.03 -0.15
C ALA A 305 18.97 -16.34 -0.10
N ARG A 306 17.88 -17.08 -0.34
CA ARG A 306 16.50 -16.58 -0.18
C ARG A 306 16.23 -16.17 1.27
N LEU A 307 16.63 -17.01 2.23
CA LEU A 307 16.50 -16.72 3.66
C LEU A 307 17.22 -15.41 4.05
N VAL A 308 18.49 -15.27 3.65
CA VAL A 308 19.29 -14.06 3.95
C VAL A 308 18.67 -12.84 3.31
N LEU A 309 18.26 -12.93 2.05
CA LEU A 309 17.76 -11.81 1.29
C LEU A 309 16.42 -11.29 1.82
N ARG A 310 15.48 -12.19 2.07
CA ARG A 310 14.18 -11.85 2.67
C ARG A 310 14.35 -11.31 4.09
N SER A 311 15.25 -11.91 4.86
CA SER A 311 15.57 -11.42 6.20
C SER A 311 16.16 -10.01 6.18
N ALA A 312 17.10 -9.74 5.26
CA ALA A 312 17.68 -8.42 5.09
C ALA A 312 16.64 -7.37 4.71
N TYR A 313 15.70 -7.70 3.83
CA TYR A 313 14.58 -6.83 3.48
C TYR A 313 13.70 -6.51 4.70
N VAL A 314 13.28 -7.52 5.46
CA VAL A 314 12.42 -7.31 6.65
C VAL A 314 13.15 -6.50 7.73
N VAL A 315 14.43 -6.81 7.97
CA VAL A 315 15.26 -6.06 8.93
C VAL A 315 15.43 -4.61 8.49
N LEU A 316 15.68 -4.36 7.20
CA LEU A 316 15.78 -3.00 6.66
C LEU A 316 14.46 -2.23 6.81
N ALA A 317 13.33 -2.85 6.44
CA ALA A 317 12.01 -2.22 6.60
C ALA A 317 11.70 -1.92 8.08
N THR A 318 12.04 -2.83 8.98
CA THR A 318 11.85 -2.66 10.43
C THR A 318 12.75 -1.55 10.99
N ALA A 319 14.01 -1.48 10.55
CA ALA A 319 14.94 -0.43 10.95
C ALA A 319 14.48 0.95 10.45
N LEU A 320 14.05 1.05 9.19
CA LEU A 320 13.48 2.28 8.64
C LEU A 320 12.23 2.73 9.39
N ALA A 321 11.34 1.78 9.75
CA ALA A 321 10.16 2.07 10.57
C ALA A 321 10.53 2.60 11.96
N ALA A 322 11.61 2.09 12.57
CA ALA A 322 12.09 2.52 13.87
C ALA A 322 12.73 3.93 13.82
N LEU A 323 13.48 4.22 12.77
CA LEU A 323 14.13 5.53 12.56
C LEU A 323 13.10 6.62 12.21
N LEU A 324 12.11 6.28 11.39
CA LEU A 324 11.13 7.20 10.80
C LEU A 324 9.67 6.74 11.07
N PRO A 325 9.17 6.81 12.31
CA PRO A 325 7.78 6.46 12.67
C PRO A 325 6.76 7.52 12.21
N CYS A 326 6.86 7.96 10.96
CA CYS A 326 6.09 9.05 10.35
C CYS A 326 5.01 8.47 9.42
N PHE A 327 3.94 7.90 10.01
CA PHE A 327 2.96 7.12 9.26
C PHE A 327 2.30 7.92 8.13
N SER A 328 1.75 9.10 8.42
CA SER A 328 1.02 9.92 7.45
C SER A 328 1.90 10.43 6.30
N GLN A 329 3.14 10.84 6.58
CA GLN A 329 4.07 11.30 5.56
C GLN A 329 4.51 10.15 4.64
N ILE A 330 4.73 8.95 5.18
CA ILE A 330 5.09 7.77 4.38
C ILE A 330 3.91 7.36 3.49
N LEU A 331 2.67 7.33 4.01
CA LEU A 331 1.48 7.08 3.19
C LEU A 331 1.31 8.12 2.07
N GLY A 332 1.52 9.40 2.40
CA GLY A 332 1.52 10.50 1.45
C GLY A 332 2.50 10.27 0.29
N LEU A 333 3.73 9.87 0.62
CA LEU A 333 4.77 9.58 -0.36
C LEU A 333 4.44 8.35 -1.23
N ILE A 334 4.01 7.24 -0.61
CA ILE A 334 3.65 6.02 -1.34
C ILE A 334 2.50 6.31 -2.31
N GLY A 335 1.46 7.00 -1.84
CA GLY A 335 0.32 7.38 -2.69
C GLY A 335 0.73 8.24 -3.87
N ALA A 336 1.61 9.23 -3.64
CA ALA A 336 2.14 10.08 -4.72
C ALA A 336 2.95 9.28 -5.75
N LEU A 337 3.76 8.33 -5.31
CA LEU A 337 4.60 7.50 -6.19
C LEU A 337 3.79 6.46 -6.97
N LEU A 338 2.72 5.93 -6.39
CA LEU A 338 1.84 4.94 -7.04
C LEU A 338 0.80 5.57 -7.98
N PHE A 339 0.21 6.69 -7.56
CA PHE A 339 -0.94 7.28 -8.21
C PHE A 339 -0.69 7.59 -9.69
N TRP A 340 0.39 8.30 -10.01
CA TRP A 340 0.66 8.69 -11.38
C TRP A 340 0.98 7.51 -12.31
N PRO A 341 2.00 6.67 -12.05
CA PRO A 341 2.37 5.62 -12.99
C PRO A 341 1.29 4.54 -13.12
N ALA A 342 0.72 4.09 -11.99
CA ALA A 342 -0.22 2.97 -11.97
C ALA A 342 -1.67 3.41 -12.19
N GLY A 343 -2.10 4.52 -11.59
CA GLY A 343 -3.49 4.98 -11.65
C GLY A 343 -3.82 5.83 -12.88
N VAL A 344 -2.84 6.55 -13.44
CA VAL A 344 -3.08 7.53 -14.51
C VAL A 344 -2.36 7.16 -15.80
N TYR A 345 -1.02 7.16 -15.79
CA TYR A 345 -0.21 7.01 -16.99
C TYR A 345 -0.42 5.67 -17.69
N PHE A 346 -0.32 4.56 -16.95
CA PHE A 346 -0.44 3.23 -17.53
C PHE A 346 -1.84 2.96 -18.11
N PRO A 347 -2.96 3.14 -17.37
CA PRO A 347 -4.29 2.87 -17.91
C PRO A 347 -4.65 3.76 -19.10
N ILE A 348 -4.27 5.05 -19.07
CA ILE A 348 -4.56 5.99 -20.16
C ILE A 348 -3.77 5.62 -21.42
N THR A 349 -2.48 5.32 -21.26
CA THR A 349 -1.63 4.95 -22.40
C THR A 349 -2.10 3.63 -23.01
N LEU A 350 -2.44 2.64 -22.17
CA LEU A 350 -3.01 1.37 -22.62
C LEU A 350 -4.34 1.58 -23.36
N TYR A 351 -5.25 2.40 -22.81
CA TYR A 351 -6.53 2.71 -23.45
C TYR A 351 -6.34 3.36 -24.83
N LEU A 352 -5.41 4.32 -24.97
CA LEU A 352 -5.10 4.96 -26.23
C LEU A 352 -4.50 4.00 -27.26
N GLN A 353 -3.67 3.04 -26.83
CA GLN A 353 -3.07 2.03 -27.68
C GLN A 353 -4.11 1.00 -28.17
N VAL A 354 -4.97 0.51 -27.29
CA VAL A 354 -5.99 -0.51 -27.62
C VAL A 354 -7.10 0.07 -28.50
N THR A 355 -7.59 1.27 -28.19
CA THR A 355 -8.73 1.85 -28.91
C THR A 355 -8.33 2.66 -30.14
N GLY A 356 -7.04 2.97 -30.30
CA GLY A 356 -6.53 3.76 -31.43
C GLY A 356 -7.11 5.18 -31.52
N ARG A 357 -7.65 5.73 -30.42
CA ARG A 357 -8.29 7.06 -30.39
C ARG A 357 -7.33 8.15 -30.84
N ARG A 358 -7.78 9.01 -31.77
CA ARG A 358 -6.99 10.12 -32.36
C ARG A 358 -7.71 11.46 -32.15
N GLY A 359 -6.98 12.56 -32.31
CA GLY A 359 -7.51 13.93 -32.23
C GLY A 359 -7.75 14.42 -30.80
N TRP A 360 -8.84 15.16 -30.59
CA TRP A 360 -9.13 15.88 -29.34
C TRP A 360 -9.11 14.98 -28.09
N GLN A 361 -9.72 13.80 -28.14
CA GLN A 361 -9.77 12.88 -27.00
C GLN A 361 -8.38 12.44 -26.54
N ARG A 362 -7.45 12.22 -27.48
CA ARG A 362 -6.06 11.90 -27.16
C ARG A 362 -5.34 13.09 -26.54
N CYS A 363 -5.55 14.30 -27.05
CA CYS A 363 -4.99 15.50 -26.45
C CYS A 363 -5.47 15.69 -25.01
N VAL A 364 -6.78 15.58 -24.75
CA VAL A 364 -7.35 15.71 -23.40
C VAL A 364 -6.75 14.69 -22.43
N LEU A 365 -6.66 13.42 -22.84
CA LEU A 365 -6.13 12.34 -22.00
C LEU A 365 -4.63 12.49 -21.71
N LEU A 366 -3.84 12.96 -22.69
CA LEU A 366 -2.42 13.24 -22.48
C LEU A 366 -2.21 14.48 -21.60
N THR A 367 -2.98 15.54 -21.81
CA THR A 367 -2.95 16.73 -20.95
C THR A 367 -3.31 16.37 -19.51
N LEU A 368 -4.32 15.53 -19.29
CA LEU A 368 -4.67 15.04 -17.97
C LEU A 368 -3.51 14.26 -17.33
N THR A 369 -2.84 13.42 -18.10
CA THR A 369 -1.68 12.64 -17.64
C THR A 369 -0.52 13.54 -17.21
N ILE A 370 -0.23 14.59 -17.98
CA ILE A 370 0.82 15.58 -17.67
C ILE A 370 0.42 16.43 -16.45
N LEU A 371 -0.84 16.88 -16.37
CA LEU A 371 -1.32 17.65 -15.22
C LEU A 371 -1.21 16.86 -13.92
N LEU A 372 -1.69 15.62 -13.94
CA LEU A 372 -1.65 14.74 -12.77
C LEU A 372 -0.22 14.32 -12.40
N PHE A 373 0.73 14.33 -13.35
CA PHE A 373 2.16 14.17 -13.06
C PHE A 373 2.65 15.27 -12.12
N PHE A 374 2.40 16.53 -12.47
CA PHE A 374 2.83 17.67 -11.65
C PHE A 374 2.11 17.71 -10.30
N VAL A 375 0.85 17.32 -10.23
CA VAL A 375 0.13 17.15 -8.95
C VAL A 375 0.81 16.09 -8.10
N SER A 376 1.12 14.91 -8.65
CA SER A 376 1.85 13.85 -7.94
C SER A 376 3.21 14.33 -7.43
N LEU A 377 3.93 15.11 -8.25
CA LEU A 377 5.24 15.65 -7.87
C LEU A 377 5.12 16.65 -6.71
N ALA A 378 4.12 17.52 -6.73
CA ALA A 378 3.86 18.46 -5.64
C ALA A 378 3.48 17.73 -4.34
N VAL A 379 2.64 16.70 -4.42
CA VAL A 379 2.29 15.85 -3.27
C VAL A 379 3.51 15.12 -2.72
N ALA A 380 4.35 14.54 -3.58
CA ALA A 380 5.59 13.89 -3.15
C ALA A 380 6.54 14.88 -2.45
N GLY A 381 6.70 16.09 -3.00
CA GLY A 381 7.48 17.16 -2.38
C GLY A 381 6.95 17.56 -1.01
N ALA A 382 5.64 17.66 -0.85
CA ALA A 382 5.00 17.96 0.43
C ALA A 382 5.20 16.85 1.48
N ALA A 383 5.09 15.58 1.08
CA ALA A 383 5.34 14.44 1.94
C ALA A 383 6.81 14.39 2.40
N VAL A 384 7.76 14.64 1.49
CA VAL A 384 9.20 14.72 1.82
C VAL A 384 9.49 15.89 2.75
N HIS A 385 8.92 17.07 2.50
CA HIS A 385 9.07 18.22 3.38
C HIS A 385 8.58 17.91 4.80
N GLY A 386 7.39 17.30 4.93
CA GLY A 386 6.87 16.84 6.22
C GLY A 386 7.77 15.83 6.91
N LEU A 387 8.34 14.88 6.16
CA LEU A 387 9.28 13.89 6.69
C LEU A 387 10.55 14.55 7.21
N VAL A 388 11.13 15.49 6.47
CA VAL A 388 12.35 16.22 6.87
C VAL A 388 12.10 17.02 8.14
N LEU A 389 10.98 17.75 8.22
CA LEU A 389 10.64 18.51 9.44
C LEU A 389 10.49 17.60 10.67
N GLU A 390 9.88 16.43 10.50
CA GLU A 390 9.70 15.49 11.60
C GLU A 390 11.03 14.87 12.06
N VAL A 391 11.97 14.67 11.13
CA VAL A 391 13.34 14.25 11.45
C VAL A 391 14.12 15.35 12.18
N LEU A 392 14.00 16.61 11.73
CA LEU A 392 14.71 17.75 12.32
C LEU A 392 14.19 18.14 13.72
N ARG A 393 12.96 17.75 14.08
CA ARG A 393 12.38 18.00 15.41
C ARG A 393 12.85 17.03 16.48
N LYS A 394 13.47 15.90 16.11
CA LYS A 394 14.08 14.93 17.03
C LYS A 394 15.53 15.29 17.31
#